data_AF-A0A6A3P365-F1
#
_entry.id   AF-A0A6A3P365-F1
#
_cell.length_a   1.000
_cell.length_b   1.000
_cell.length_c   1.000
_cell.angle_alpha   90.00
_cell.angle_beta   90.00
_cell.angle_gamma   90.00
#
_symmetry.space_group_name_H-M   'P 1'
#
loop_
_entity.id
_entity.type
_entity.pdbx_description
1 polymer ?
#
loop_
_entity_poly.entity_id
_entity_poly.type
_entity_poly.pdbx_seq_one_letter_code
_entity_poly.pdbx_strand_id
1 'polypeptide(L)'
;MGYLLAQRGGRRVLATKDGRRVVFDVDLRKNVLVVEGRVMKLREAPAEVVMAALEEEVHGGNELSPDVQYGTLLDFHKRLGHLNYASVERLARDPSSGIVLTDHKRLIGLTCAEGKQSKGRQSQKDSGAHSPIDRIGRVICSDLKGPMTPRDRVGNRYLINFVGHKSN
;
A
#
# COMPACT_ATOMS: atom_id res chain seq x y z
N MET A 1 2.65 25.50 1.89
CA MET A 1 4.07 25.55 1.42
C MET A 1 4.15 24.74 0.14
N GLY A 2 4.70 25.30 -0.94
CA GLY A 2 4.70 24.65 -2.25
C GLY A 2 6.08 24.63 -2.88
N TYR A 3 6.25 23.77 -3.88
CA TYR A 3 7.47 23.64 -4.67
C TYR A 3 7.15 23.84 -6.15
N LEU A 4 8.13 24.26 -6.93
CA LEU A 4 8.02 24.42 -8.37
C LEU A 4 9.27 23.89 -9.07
N LEU A 5 9.10 23.43 -10.31
CA LEU A 5 10.20 23.10 -11.20
C LEU A 5 10.64 24.37 -11.92
N ALA A 6 11.92 24.72 -11.81
CA ALA A 6 12.51 25.91 -12.44
C ALA A 6 13.80 25.55 -13.18
N GLN A 7 14.27 26.49 -14.00
CA GLN A 7 15.58 26.44 -14.63
C GLN A 7 16.49 27.53 -14.04
N ARG A 8 17.68 27.14 -13.58
CA ARG A 8 18.70 28.05 -13.01
C ARG A 8 20.08 27.66 -13.51
N GLY A 9 20.81 28.62 -14.09
CA GLY A 9 22.17 28.39 -14.60
C GLY A 9 22.25 27.23 -15.60
N GLY A 10 21.22 27.04 -16.43
CA GLY A 10 21.12 25.94 -17.40
C GLY A 10 20.68 24.59 -16.83
N ARG A 11 20.53 24.44 -15.50
CA ARG A 11 20.06 23.21 -14.85
C ARG A 11 18.60 23.30 -14.45
N ARG A 12 17.90 22.16 -14.44
CA ARG A 12 16.55 22.06 -13.87
C ARG A 12 16.66 21.79 -12.38
N VAL A 13 15.81 22.45 -11.60
CA VAL A 13 15.85 22.41 -10.15
C VAL A 13 14.43 22.34 -9.58
N LEU A 14 14.27 21.65 -8.47
CA LEU A 14 13.09 21.79 -7.62
C LEU A 14 13.37 22.91 -6.61
N ALA A 15 12.59 23.98 -6.68
CA ALA A 15 12.73 25.14 -5.81
C ALA A 15 11.48 25.36 -4.97
N THR A 16 11.62 26.11 -3.88
CA THR A 16 10.48 26.63 -3.12
C THR A 16 9.60 27.50 -4.02
N LYS A 17 8.31 27.60 -3.72
CA LYS A 17 7.34 28.36 -4.54
C LYS A 17 7.71 29.84 -4.71
N ASP A 18 8.40 30.43 -3.74
CA ASP A 18 8.93 31.80 -3.81
C ASP A 18 10.20 31.91 -4.68
N GLY A 19 10.68 30.78 -5.23
CA GLY A 19 11.87 30.67 -6.04
C GLY A 19 13.17 30.91 -5.28
N ARG A 20 13.16 31.21 -3.98
CA ARG A 20 14.37 31.68 -3.27
C ARG A 20 15.36 30.56 -3.03
N ARG A 21 14.87 29.38 -2.64
CA ARG A 21 15.72 28.24 -2.27
C ARG A 21 15.58 27.11 -3.29
N VAL A 22 16.72 26.62 -3.78
CA VAL A 22 16.81 25.34 -4.48
C VAL A 22 16.85 24.22 -3.44
N VAL A 23 15.99 23.22 -3.62
CA VAL A 23 15.89 22.04 -2.75
C VAL A 23 16.69 20.89 -3.36
N PHE A 24 16.54 20.66 -4.67
CA PHE A 24 17.25 19.61 -5.41
C PHE A 24 17.59 20.04 -6.83
N ASP A 25 18.73 19.56 -7.33
CA ASP A 25 18.98 19.48 -8.76
C ASP A 25 18.16 18.31 -9.34
N VAL A 26 17.55 18.52 -10.51
CA VAL A 26 16.60 17.58 -11.13
C VAL A 26 17.06 17.24 -12.54
N ASP A 27 17.33 15.95 -12.76
CA ASP A 27 17.59 15.39 -14.07
C ASP A 27 16.31 14.91 -14.75
N LEU A 28 16.33 14.81 -16.08
CA LEU A 28 15.29 14.08 -16.84
C LEU A 28 15.96 12.89 -17.51
N ARG A 29 15.56 11.68 -17.12
CA ARG A 29 16.05 10.42 -17.68
C ARG A 29 14.86 9.63 -18.19
N LYS A 30 14.85 9.26 -19.48
CA LYS A 30 13.76 8.48 -20.11
C LYS A 30 12.36 9.06 -19.79
N ASN A 31 12.21 10.38 -19.88
CA ASN A 31 10.98 11.12 -19.57
C ASN A 31 10.53 11.13 -18.10
N VAL A 32 11.41 10.77 -17.16
CA VAL A 32 11.16 10.81 -15.71
C VAL A 32 12.09 11.80 -15.03
N LEU A 33 11.56 12.60 -14.10
CA LEU A 33 12.34 13.52 -13.28
C LEU A 33 13.05 12.75 -12.15
N VAL A 34 14.37 12.90 -12.05
CA VAL A 34 15.23 12.14 -11.11
C VAL A 34 16.01 13.12 -10.25
N VAL A 35 16.09 12.82 -8.94
CA VAL A 35 16.94 13.51 -7.98
C VAL A 35 17.93 12.48 -7.42
N GLU A 36 19.23 12.77 -7.50
CA GLU A 36 20.25 11.94 -6.86
C GLU A 36 20.49 12.43 -5.42
N GLY A 37 20.05 11.65 -4.44
CA GLY A 37 20.36 11.88 -3.03
C GLY A 37 21.51 11.00 -2.56
N ARG A 38 22.45 11.56 -1.80
CA ARG A 38 23.40 10.77 -1.01
C ARG A 38 22.84 10.63 0.40
N VAL A 39 22.58 9.40 0.84
CA VAL A 39 22.23 9.12 2.23
C VAL A 39 23.51 9.08 3.05
N MET A 40 23.78 10.15 3.79
CA MET A 40 24.83 10.13 4.81
C MET A 40 24.21 9.62 6.12
N LYS A 41 24.79 8.56 6.71
CA LYS A 41 24.49 8.20 8.11
C LYS A 41 25.13 9.26 9.01
N LEU A 42 24.48 10.40 9.16
CA LEU A 42 24.75 11.30 10.27
C LEU A 42 24.24 10.59 11.53
N ARG A 43 25.16 10.24 12.44
CA ARG A 43 24.83 10.03 13.85
C ARG A 43 24.46 11.40 14.43
N GLU A 44 23.34 11.95 13.98
CA GLU A 44 22.69 13.06 14.67
C GLU A 44 21.69 12.45 15.65
N ALA A 45 21.81 12.84 16.91
CA ALA A 45 20.88 12.46 17.95
C ALA A 45 19.46 12.81 17.48
N PRO A 46 18.50 11.87 17.53
CA PRO A 46 17.14 12.17 17.14
C PRO A 46 16.58 13.25 18.07
N ALA A 47 16.10 14.34 17.47
CA ALA A 47 15.30 15.33 18.18
C ALA A 47 14.15 14.62 18.91
N GLU A 48 14.02 14.95 20.19
CA GLU A 48 13.06 14.43 21.15
C GLU A 48 11.64 14.37 20.56
N VAL A 49 11.23 13.18 20.13
CA VAL A 49 9.82 12.78 20.14
C VAL A 49 9.71 11.87 21.35
N VAL A 50 9.24 12.45 22.46
CA VAL A 50 9.04 11.75 23.73
C VAL A 50 7.96 10.69 23.55
N MET A 51 8.37 9.48 23.17
CA MET A 51 7.61 8.26 23.45
C MET A 51 8.02 7.85 24.86
N ALA A 52 7.15 8.12 25.83
CA ALA A 52 7.36 7.72 27.22
C ALA A 52 7.42 6.18 27.32
N ALA A 53 8.63 5.63 27.29
CA ALA A 53 8.95 4.34 27.85
C ALA A 53 9.78 4.63 29.10
N LEU A 54 9.20 4.36 30.27
CA LEU A 54 9.93 4.40 31.53
C LEU A 54 10.84 3.18 31.58
N GLU A 55 12.15 3.38 31.45
CA GLU A 55 13.14 2.44 31.97
C GLU A 55 14.20 3.23 32.73
N GLU A 56 14.18 3.06 34.05
CA GLU A 56 15.25 3.43 34.96
C GLU A 56 16.29 2.29 35.02
N GLU A 57 17.53 2.71 35.29
CA GLU A 57 18.74 1.95 35.65
C GLU A 57 19.57 1.33 34.49
N VAL A 58 20.69 1.91 34.03
CA VAL A 58 22.03 2.16 34.66
C VAL A 58 22.97 0.94 34.63
N HIS A 59 23.99 1.07 33.77
CA HIS A 59 25.34 0.49 33.77
C HIS A 59 25.58 -1.02 33.67
N GLY A 60 26.44 -1.36 32.68
CA GLY A 60 27.45 -2.41 32.82
C GLY A 60 27.52 -3.33 31.62
N GLY A 61 28.59 -3.23 30.84
CA GLY A 61 28.73 -3.96 29.58
C GLY A 61 28.67 -5.47 29.73
N ASN A 62 27.91 -6.12 28.86
CA ASN A 62 28.20 -7.45 28.36
C ASN A 62 27.38 -7.68 27.08
N GLU A 63 27.92 -8.47 26.16
CA GLU A 63 27.35 -9.04 24.94
C GLU A 63 25.91 -8.62 24.56
N LEU A 64 25.75 -8.10 23.33
CA LEU A 64 24.46 -7.86 22.68
C LEU A 64 23.62 -9.15 22.67
N SER A 65 22.91 -9.42 23.76
CA SER A 65 21.73 -10.26 23.74
C SER A 65 20.83 -9.64 22.67
N PRO A 66 20.34 -10.40 21.68
CA PRO A 66 19.22 -9.89 20.90
C PRO A 66 18.14 -9.54 21.92
N ASP A 67 17.57 -8.33 21.87
CA ASP A 67 16.45 -7.97 22.73
C ASP A 67 15.31 -8.93 22.42
N VAL A 68 15.21 -10.01 23.21
CA VAL A 68 14.23 -11.06 22.99
C VAL A 68 12.88 -10.51 23.41
N GLN A 69 12.00 -10.33 22.43
CA GLN A 69 10.65 -9.88 22.64
C GLN A 69 9.76 -11.10 22.89
N TYR A 70 9.21 -11.15 24.10
CA TYR A 70 8.20 -12.13 24.48
C TYR A 70 6.80 -11.55 24.26
N GLY A 71 5.87 -12.40 23.82
CA GLY A 71 4.48 -11.99 23.64
C GLY A 71 3.63 -13.09 23.03
N THR A 72 2.31 -12.93 23.08
CA THR A 72 1.41 -13.91 22.47
C THR A 72 1.41 -13.76 20.95
N LEU A 73 0.99 -14.80 20.24
CA LEU A 73 0.78 -14.74 18.79
C LEU A 73 -0.19 -13.60 18.38
N LEU A 74 -1.18 -13.27 19.22
CA LEU A 74 -2.09 -12.15 18.98
C LEU A 74 -1.38 -10.79 19.10
N ASP A 75 -0.50 -10.64 20.09
CA ASP A 75 0.22 -9.38 20.32
C ASP A 75 1.13 -9.06 19.15
N PHE A 76 1.93 -10.03 18.70
CA PHE A 76 2.77 -9.86 17.52
C PHE A 76 1.96 -9.69 16.24
N HIS A 77 0.84 -10.39 16.10
CA HIS A 77 -0.08 -10.16 14.99
C HIS A 77 -0.52 -8.69 14.91
N LYS A 78 -0.90 -8.07 16.04
CA LYS A 78 -1.31 -6.65 16.08
C LYS A 78 -0.13 -5.70 15.89
N ARG A 79 0.96 -5.89 16.64
CA ARG A 79 2.17 -5.03 16.60
C ARG A 79 2.83 -5.01 15.23
N LEU A 80 2.80 -6.11 14.49
CA LEU A 80 3.35 -6.24 13.14
C LEU A 80 2.35 -5.87 12.04
N GLY A 81 1.30 -5.11 12.36
CA GLY A 81 0.36 -4.59 11.35
C GLY A 81 -0.60 -5.65 10.81
N HIS A 82 -1.16 -6.49 11.67
CA HIS A 82 -2.11 -7.55 11.31
C HIS A 82 -1.54 -8.62 10.37
N LEU A 83 -0.24 -8.88 10.51
CA LEU A 83 0.47 -9.91 9.76
C LEU A 83 -0.18 -11.28 9.96
N ASN A 84 -0.26 -12.07 8.90
CA ASN A 84 -0.71 -13.47 8.93
C ASN A 84 -0.10 -14.25 10.11
N TYR A 85 -0.92 -14.97 10.89
CA TYR A 85 -0.45 -15.81 12.01
C TYR A 85 0.66 -16.79 11.62
N ALA A 86 0.55 -17.48 10.48
CA ALA A 86 1.59 -18.38 10.01
C ALA A 86 2.89 -17.64 9.64
N SER A 87 2.81 -16.37 9.22
CA SER A 87 3.99 -15.55 8.98
C SER A 87 4.66 -15.14 10.31
N VAL A 88 3.88 -14.79 11.33
CA VAL A 88 4.40 -14.49 12.68
C VAL A 88 5.05 -15.72 13.29
N GLU A 89 4.41 -16.88 13.21
CA GLU A 89 4.99 -18.16 13.64
C GLU A 89 6.26 -18.49 12.86
N ARG A 90 6.32 -18.18 11.56
CA ARG A 90 7.54 -18.38 10.76
C ARG A 90 8.68 -17.47 11.21
N LEU A 91 8.39 -16.22 11.59
CA LEU A 91 9.39 -15.33 12.17
C LEU A 91 9.91 -15.88 13.49
N ALA A 92 9.02 -16.29 14.40
CA ALA A 92 9.40 -16.84 15.70
C ALA A 92 10.17 -18.17 15.63
N ARG A 93 10.14 -18.88 14.48
CA ARG A 93 10.97 -20.07 14.25
C ARG A 93 12.44 -19.75 13.97
N ASP A 94 12.74 -18.52 13.57
CA ASP A 94 14.11 -18.06 13.35
C ASP A 94 14.65 -17.48 14.66
N PRO A 95 15.65 -18.12 15.30
CA PRO A 95 16.23 -17.62 16.55
C PRO A 95 16.84 -16.21 16.40
N SER A 96 17.23 -15.81 15.18
CA SER A 96 17.76 -14.47 14.91
C SER A 96 16.69 -13.38 14.89
N SER A 97 15.41 -13.75 14.83
CA SER A 97 14.29 -12.80 14.85
C SER A 97 14.10 -12.11 16.20
N GLY A 98 14.63 -12.69 17.29
CA GLY A 98 14.42 -12.19 18.65
C GLY A 98 12.96 -12.30 19.13
N ILE A 99 12.08 -13.03 18.44
CA ILE A 99 10.66 -13.17 18.81
C ILE A 99 10.44 -14.51 19.50
N VAL A 100 9.90 -14.49 20.71
CA VAL A 100 9.46 -15.68 21.44
C VAL A 100 7.95 -15.61 21.69
N LEU A 101 7.24 -16.60 21.13
CA LEU A 101 5.79 -16.72 21.33
C LEU A 101 5.50 -17.42 22.66
N THR A 102 4.76 -16.75 23.55
CA THR A 102 4.31 -17.31 24.83
C THR A 102 2.99 -18.09 24.71
N ASP A 103 2.26 -17.88 23.61
CA ASP A 103 1.03 -18.59 23.24
C ASP A 103 0.86 -18.59 21.71
N HIS A 104 0.20 -19.64 21.20
CA HIS A 104 -0.03 -19.87 19.77
C HIS A 104 -1.52 -19.81 19.37
N LYS A 105 -2.42 -19.31 20.25
CA LYS A 105 -3.84 -19.18 19.90
C LYS A 105 -4.04 -18.21 18.75
N ARG A 106 -4.78 -18.67 17.75
CA ARG A 106 -5.19 -17.88 16.58
C ARG A 106 -6.62 -17.40 16.78
N LEU A 107 -6.77 -16.22 17.35
CA LEU A 107 -8.07 -15.57 17.51
C LEU A 107 -8.49 -14.91 16.19
N ILE A 108 -9.77 -14.97 15.84
CA ILE A 108 -10.26 -14.26 14.66
C ILE A 108 -10.49 -12.80 15.07
N GLY A 109 -9.59 -11.90 14.67
CA GLY A 109 -9.83 -10.47 14.83
C GLY A 109 -10.87 -9.98 13.82
N LEU A 110 -11.94 -9.32 14.28
CA LEU A 110 -13.01 -8.77 13.42
C LEU A 110 -12.44 -7.85 12.34
N THR A 111 -11.54 -6.94 12.70
CA THR A 111 -10.83 -6.03 11.77
C THR A 111 -10.11 -6.78 10.65
N CYS A 112 -9.53 -7.95 10.97
CA CYS A 112 -8.84 -8.78 9.99
C CYS A 112 -9.81 -9.54 9.10
N ALA A 113 -10.92 -10.02 9.64
CA ALA A 113 -11.94 -10.73 8.87
C ALA A 113 -12.61 -9.80 7.84
N GLU A 114 -12.91 -8.57 8.24
CA GLU A 114 -13.52 -7.55 7.38
C GLU A 114 -12.54 -6.98 6.35
N GLY A 115 -11.29 -6.74 6.75
CA GLY A 115 -10.27 -6.12 5.89
C GLY A 115 -9.60 -7.08 4.90
N LYS A 116 -9.64 -8.40 5.14
CA LYS A 116 -9.01 -9.37 4.24
C LYS A 116 -9.93 -9.71 3.08
N GLN A 117 -9.41 -9.60 1.86
CA GLN A 117 -10.10 -10.11 0.68
C GLN A 117 -10.27 -11.63 0.79
N SER A 118 -11.51 -12.10 0.58
CA SER A 118 -11.77 -13.53 0.51
C SER A 118 -11.24 -14.10 -0.82
N LYS A 119 -10.61 -15.27 -0.75
CA LYS A 119 -10.26 -16.07 -1.93
C LYS A 119 -11.23 -17.25 -2.12
N GLY A 120 -12.47 -17.08 -1.66
CA GLY A 120 -13.51 -18.09 -1.83
C GLY A 120 -13.78 -18.32 -3.31
N ARG A 121 -14.11 -19.56 -3.69
CA ARG A 121 -14.62 -19.83 -5.04
C ARG A 121 -15.88 -19.00 -5.23
N GLN A 122 -15.89 -18.14 -6.23
CA GLN A 122 -17.11 -17.45 -6.62
C GLN A 122 -18.13 -18.47 -7.12
N SER A 123 -19.40 -18.23 -6.84
CA SER A 123 -20.48 -19.06 -7.34
C SER A 123 -20.46 -19.05 -8.87
N GLN A 124 -20.62 -20.22 -9.49
CA GLN A 124 -20.88 -20.34 -10.92
C GLN A 124 -22.39 -20.25 -11.25
N LYS A 125 -23.22 -20.00 -10.24
CA LYS A 125 -24.62 -19.65 -10.43
C LYS A 125 -24.66 -18.40 -11.33
N ASP A 126 -25.50 -18.45 -12.35
CA ASP A 126 -25.60 -17.44 -13.41
C ASP A 126 -24.38 -17.38 -14.35
N SER A 127 -23.59 -18.45 -14.43
CA SER A 127 -22.71 -18.65 -15.58
C SER A 127 -23.54 -18.63 -16.87
N GLY A 128 -23.10 -17.87 -17.87
CA GLY A 128 -23.80 -17.75 -19.16
C GLY A 128 -23.85 -19.05 -19.98
N ALA A 129 -23.49 -20.19 -19.40
CA ALA A 129 -23.44 -21.50 -20.03
C ALA A 129 -24.80 -21.98 -20.57
N HIS A 130 -25.90 -21.49 -20.00
CA HIS A 130 -27.26 -21.80 -20.46
C HIS A 130 -27.96 -20.62 -21.14
N SER A 131 -27.25 -19.52 -21.39
CA SER A 131 -27.82 -18.39 -22.09
C SER A 131 -28.00 -18.73 -23.58
N PRO A 132 -29.17 -18.49 -24.20
CA PRO A 132 -29.43 -18.78 -25.60
C PRO A 132 -28.74 -17.75 -26.53
N ILE A 133 -27.41 -17.76 -26.54
CA ILE A 133 -26.54 -16.85 -27.30
C ILE A 133 -26.42 -17.21 -28.78
N ASP A 134 -26.95 -18.38 -29.18
CA ASP A 134 -26.95 -18.93 -30.53
C ASP A 134 -28.02 -18.31 -31.45
N ARG A 135 -28.87 -17.40 -30.94
CA ARG A 135 -29.95 -16.74 -31.70
C ARG A 135 -29.89 -15.21 -31.60
N ILE A 136 -30.15 -14.53 -32.72
CA ILE A 136 -30.11 -13.05 -32.78
C ILE A 136 -31.18 -12.51 -31.84
N GLY A 137 -30.84 -11.52 -31.03
CA GLY A 137 -31.79 -10.79 -30.18
C GLY A 137 -32.27 -11.53 -28.93
N ARG A 138 -31.82 -12.76 -28.65
CA ARG A 138 -32.23 -13.48 -27.43
C ARG A 138 -31.48 -13.07 -26.18
N VAL A 139 -30.24 -12.64 -26.34
CA VAL A 139 -29.42 -12.13 -25.26
C VAL A 139 -28.80 -10.82 -25.72
N ILE A 140 -29.13 -9.75 -24.99
CA ILE A 140 -28.58 -8.40 -25.19
C ILE A 140 -27.93 -8.01 -23.86
N CYS A 141 -26.62 -7.76 -23.89
CA CYS A 141 -25.94 -7.12 -22.77
C CYS A 141 -26.15 -5.62 -22.86
N SER A 142 -26.66 -5.03 -21.79
CA SER A 142 -26.70 -3.58 -21.64
C SER A 142 -25.73 -3.14 -20.57
N ASP A 143 -25.03 -2.04 -20.81
CA ASP A 143 -24.12 -1.44 -19.83
C ASP A 143 -24.24 0.08 -19.85
N LEU A 144 -24.01 0.71 -18.70
CA LEU A 144 -24.03 2.15 -18.54
C LEU A 144 -22.62 2.66 -18.22
N LYS A 145 -22.01 3.34 -19.18
CA LYS A 145 -20.71 3.96 -19.01
C LYS A 145 -20.86 5.42 -18.60
N GLY A 146 -20.41 5.78 -17.41
CA GLY A 146 -20.30 7.16 -16.95
C GLY A 146 -20.24 7.32 -15.43
N PRO A 147 -20.17 8.57 -14.92
CA PRO A 147 -20.15 9.81 -15.69
C PRO A 147 -18.81 10.07 -16.39
N MET A 148 -18.85 10.48 -17.66
CA MET A 148 -17.69 10.88 -18.45
C MET A 148 -17.33 12.35 -18.19
N THR A 149 -16.02 12.62 -18.12
CA THR A 149 -15.45 13.97 -18.05
C THR A 149 -14.24 14.03 -19.00
N PRO A 150 -14.18 14.95 -19.98
CA PRO A 150 -15.16 16.01 -20.28
C PRO A 150 -16.50 15.49 -20.82
N ARG A 151 -17.51 16.36 -20.90
CA ARG A 151 -18.83 16.06 -21.47
C ARG A 151 -18.73 15.86 -22.99
N ASP A 152 -19.69 15.16 -23.58
CA ASP A 152 -19.83 15.16 -25.04
C ASP A 152 -20.23 16.55 -25.57
N ARG A 153 -20.36 16.68 -26.89
CA ARG A 153 -20.67 17.97 -27.54
C ARG A 153 -22.03 18.57 -27.15
N VAL A 154 -22.97 17.76 -26.66
CA VAL A 154 -24.32 18.20 -26.28
C VAL A 154 -24.52 18.20 -24.75
N GLY A 155 -23.47 17.88 -23.98
CA GLY A 155 -23.48 17.92 -22.52
C GLY A 155 -23.81 16.60 -21.83
N ASN A 156 -23.96 15.48 -22.56
CA ASN A 156 -24.19 14.18 -21.93
C ASN A 156 -22.94 13.69 -21.21
N ARG A 157 -23.17 12.88 -20.17
CA ARG A 157 -22.11 12.24 -19.36
C ARG A 157 -22.20 10.73 -19.32
N TYR A 158 -23.23 10.15 -19.91
CA TYR A 158 -23.45 8.72 -19.85
C TYR A 158 -23.66 8.16 -21.24
N LEU A 159 -23.11 6.99 -21.48
CA LEU A 159 -23.31 6.20 -22.69
C LEU A 159 -24.00 4.90 -22.29
N ILE A 160 -25.12 4.60 -22.91
CA ILE A 160 -25.76 3.29 -22.78
C ILE A 160 -25.31 2.45 -23.97
N ASN A 161 -24.74 1.29 -23.71
CA ASN A 161 -24.33 0.33 -24.73
C ASN A 161 -25.30 -0.85 -24.75
N PHE A 162 -25.64 -1.34 -25.95
CA PHE A 162 -26.40 -2.57 -26.16
C PHE A 162 -25.62 -3.47 -27.12
N VAL A 163 -25.25 -4.67 -26.67
CA VAL A 163 -24.48 -5.64 -27.46
C VAL A 163 -25.25 -6.95 -27.56
N GLY A 164 -25.56 -7.38 -28.79
CA GLY A 164 -26.15 -8.68 -29.05
C GLY A 164 -25.09 -9.77 -29.05
N HIS A 165 -25.33 -10.88 -28.35
CA HIS A 165 -24.32 -11.94 -28.19
C HIS A 165 -24.01 -12.76 -29.45
N LYS A 166 -24.97 -12.92 -30.38
CA LYS A 166 -24.79 -13.74 -31.59
C LYS A 166 -23.96 -13.08 -32.69
N SER A 167 -24.00 -11.76 -32.75
CA SER A 167 -23.55 -11.00 -33.93
C SER A 167 -22.24 -10.26 -33.70
N ASN A 168 -21.47 -10.67 -32.69
CA ASN A 168 -20.20 -10.05 -32.29
C ASN A 168 -19.01 -10.78 -32.92
#